data_AF-A0A521THR6-F1
#
_entry.id   AF-A0A521THR6-F1
#
_cell.length_a   1.000
_cell.length_b   1.000
_cell.length_c   1.000
_cell.angle_alpha   90.00
_cell.angle_beta   90.00
_cell.angle_gamma   90.00
#
_symmetry.space_group_name_H-M   'P 1'
#
loop_
_entity.id
_entity.type
_entity.pdbx_description
1 polymer ?
#
loop_
_entity_poly.entity_id
_entity_poly.type
_entity_poly.pdbx_seq_one_letter_code
_entity_poly.pdbx_strand_id
1 'polypeptide(L)' 'MTAVIDREKVLAVLLKRFPDAASNDVAAAANAIVGLEPEYFPLMPPELSRFDCEAGRYLYTLRHVTNGDVRVFRRKQRD' A
#
# COMPACT_ATOMS: atom_id res chain seq x y z
N MET A 1 -11.92 15.41 -25.23
CA MET A 1 -11.94 14.00 -24.78
C MET A 1 -10.77 13.82 -23.84
N THR A 2 -10.99 13.70 -22.54
CA THR A 2 -9.95 13.41 -21.56
C THR A 2 -9.49 11.96 -21.78
N ALA A 3 -8.24 11.77 -22.21
CA ALA A 3 -7.67 10.45 -22.38
C ALA A 3 -7.55 9.79 -21.00
N VAL A 4 -8.36 8.77 -20.74
CA VAL A 4 -8.22 7.92 -19.56
C VAL A 4 -6.91 7.16 -19.73
N ILE A 5 -5.92 7.46 -18.88
CA ILE A 5 -4.62 6.81 -18.92
C ILE A 5 -4.81 5.36 -18.46
N ASP A 6 -4.42 4.42 -19.32
CA ASP A 6 -4.51 2.99 -19.07
C ASP A 6 -3.44 2.56 -18.05
N ARG A 7 -3.90 1.98 -16.93
CA ARG A 7 -3.05 1.55 -15.83
C ARG A 7 -2.04 0.48 -16.25
N GLU A 8 -2.41 -0.46 -17.12
CA GLU A 8 -1.52 -1.52 -17.55
C GLU A 8 -0.37 -0.97 -18.40
N LYS A 9 -0.67 0.03 -19.23
CA LYS A 9 0.36 0.72 -20.02
C LYS A 9 1.34 1.49 -19.15
N VAL A 10 0.83 2.18 -18.12
CA VAL A 10 1.69 2.87 -17.14
C VAL A 10 2.57 1.87 -16.40
N LEU A 11 2.00 0.76 -15.96
CA LEU A 11 2.73 -0.29 -15.25
C LEU A 11 3.84 -0.91 -16.11
N ALA A 12 3.56 -1.19 -17.38
CA ALA A 12 4.56 -1.68 -18.33
C ALA A 12 5.71 -0.69 -18.55
N VAL A 13 5.41 0.61 -18.62
CA VAL A 13 6.43 1.66 -18.73
C VAL A 13 7.27 1.74 -17.45
N LEU A 14 6.64 1.69 -16.27
CA LEU A 14 7.35 1.76 -14.99
C LEU A 14 8.27 0.54 -14.80
N LEU A 15 7.80 -0.68 -15.07
CA LEU A 15 8.62 -1.90 -14.99
C LEU A 15 9.82 -1.84 -15.94
N LYS A 16 9.64 -1.29 -17.14
CA LYS A 16 10.75 -1.12 -18.10
C LYS A 16 11.78 -0.09 -17.62
N ARG A 17 11.34 0.98 -16.95
CA ARG A 17 12.18 2.12 -16.59
C ARG A 17 12.84 1.98 -15.22
N PHE A 18 12.23 1.18 -14.34
CA PHE A 18 12.68 0.90 -12.99
C PHE A 18 12.63 -0.61 -12.72
N PRO A 19 13.50 -1.42 -13.36
CA PRO A 19 13.46 -2.88 -13.25
C PRO A 19 13.74 -3.40 -11.84
N ASP A 20 14.52 -2.66 -11.04
CA ASP A 20 14.91 -3.03 -9.67
C ASP A 20 13.96 -2.47 -8.60
N ALA A 21 12.90 -1.74 -8.99
CA ALA A 21 11.95 -1.20 -8.03
C ALA A 21 11.08 -2.30 -7.42
N ALA A 22 10.76 -2.16 -6.13
CA ALA A 22 9.85 -3.08 -5.47
C ALA A 22 8.47 -3.02 -6.14
N SER A 23 7.85 -4.19 -6.36
CA SER A 23 6.56 -4.28 -7.07
C SER A 23 5.45 -3.43 -6.43
N ASN A 24 5.50 -3.25 -5.10
CA ASN A 24 4.57 -2.39 -4.37
C ASN A 24 4.74 -0.91 -4.75
N ASP A 25 5.98 -0.43 -4.91
CA ASP A 25 6.25 0.96 -5.28
C ASP A 25 5.83 1.24 -6.72
N VAL A 26 6.04 0.27 -7.62
CA VAL A 26 5.56 0.33 -9.01
C VAL A 26 4.04 0.40 -9.08
N ALA A 27 3.34 -0.45 -8.32
CA ALA A 27 1.88 -0.46 -8.29
C ALA A 27 1.30 0.84 -7.70
N ALA A 28 1.92 1.38 -6.64
CA ALA A 28 1.54 2.65 -6.04
C ALA A 28 1.72 3.82 -7.02
N ALA A 29 2.87 3.87 -7.71
CA ALA A 29 3.14 4.89 -8.72
C ALA A 29 2.15 4.79 -9.91
N ALA A 30 1.85 3.58 -10.37
CA ALA A 30 0.86 3.38 -11.43
C ALA A 30 -0.52 3.92 -11.02
N ASN A 31 -1.00 3.58 -9.81
CA ASN A 31 -2.27 4.07 -9.28
C ASN A 31 -2.31 5.60 -9.20
N ALA A 32 -1.23 6.23 -8.69
CA ALA A 32 -1.12 7.68 -8.60
C ALA A 32 -1.19 8.37 -9.99
N ILE A 33 -0.51 7.81 -11.00
CA ILE A 33 -0.49 8.36 -12.37
C ILE A 33 -1.86 8.27 -13.03
N VAL A 34 -2.61 7.19 -12.82
CA VAL A 34 -3.96 7.02 -13.41
C VAL A 34 -5.07 7.68 -12.60
N GLY A 35 -4.72 8.38 -11.51
CA GLY A 35 -5.70 9.02 -10.62
C GLY A 35 -6.56 8.03 -9.86
N LEU A 36 -6.12 6.77 -9.71
CA LEU A 36 -6.75 5.83 -8.80
C LEU A 36 -6.29 6.17 -7.39
N GLU A 37 -7.21 6.64 -6.55
CA GLU A 37 -6.88 6.89 -5.16
C GLU A 37 -6.47 5.59 -4.45
N PRO A 38 -5.48 5.64 -3.54
CA PRO A 38 -5.10 4.49 -2.73
C PRO A 38 -6.31 3.98 -1.93
N GLU A 39 -6.65 2.71 -2.10
CA GLU A 39 -7.69 2.05 -1.28
C GLU A 39 -7.22 1.83 0.17
N TYR A 40 -5.91 1.78 0.39
CA TYR A 40 -5.28 1.50 1.67
C TYR A 40 -4.21 2.54 1.98
N PHE A 41 -4.17 2.97 3.24
CA PHE A 41 -3.20 3.94 3.75
C PHE A 41 -2.40 3.30 4.89
N PRO A 42 -1.06 3.42 4.89
CA PRO A 42 -0.24 2.90 5.98
C PRO A 42 -0.57 3.63 7.28
N LEU A 43 -0.65 2.88 8.38
CA LEU A 43 -0.81 3.45 9.72
C LEU A 43 0.56 3.75 10.33
N MET A 44 0.68 4.90 10.98
CA MET A 44 1.90 5.31 11.67
C MET A 44 1.94 4.74 13.10
N PRO A 45 3.13 4.58 13.72
CA PRO A 45 3.27 4.06 15.09
C PRO A 45 2.35 4.68 16.16
N PRO A 46 2.07 5.99 16.16
CA PRO A 46 1.13 6.61 17.11
C PRO A 46 -0.33 6.18 16.92
N GLU A 47 -0.71 5.73 15.73
CA GLU A 47 -2.07 5.25 15.42
C GLU A 47 -2.25 3.78 15.80
N LEU A 48 -1.15 3.04 15.98
CA LEU A 48 -1.14 1.61 16.32
C LEU A 48 -1.32 1.33 17.80
N SER A 49 -1.03 2.30 18.68
CA SER A 49 -1.15 2.16 20.14
C SER A 49 -2.59 1.95 20.63
N ARG A 50 -3.58 2.02 19.73
CA ARG A 50 -5.00 1.75 20.00
C ARG A 50 -5.49 0.38 19.50
N PHE A 51 -4.62 -0.40 18.85
CA PHE A 51 -5.01 -1.70 18.30
C PHE A 51 -4.83 -2.79 19.34
N ASP A 52 -5.94 -3.42 19.72
CA ASP A 52 -5.94 -4.74 20.35
C ASP A 52 -5.90 -5.79 19.22
N CYS A 53 -4.90 -6.67 19.25
CA CYS A 53 -4.78 -7.73 18.25
C CYS A 53 -5.57 -8.97 18.70
N GLU A 54 -6.65 -9.31 17.99
CA GLU A 54 -7.28 -10.62 18.17
C GLU A 54 -6.35 -11.72 17.62
N ALA A 55 -6.04 -12.69 18.48
CA ALA A 55 -5.11 -13.76 18.18
C ALA A 55 -5.75 -14.81 17.26
N GLY A 56 -5.35 -14.83 15.99
CA GLY A 56 -5.52 -16.01 15.12
C GLY A 56 -4.42 -17.05 15.38
N ARG A 57 -4.19 -17.95 14.43
CA ARG A 57 -3.11 -18.95 14.49
C ARG A 57 -1.70 -18.33 14.64
N TYR A 58 -1.56 -17.06 14.29
CA TYR A 58 -0.33 -16.27 14.39
C TYR A 58 -0.60 -15.02 15.22
N LEU A 59 0.29 -14.74 16.17
CA LEU A 59 0.25 -13.56 17.02
C LEU A 59 1.27 -12.55 16.50
N TYR A 60 0.77 -11.46 15.93
CA TYR A 60 1.59 -10.28 15.64
C TYR A 60 1.40 -9.27 16.77
N THR A 61 2.47 -8.56 17.09
CA THR A 61 2.49 -7.60 18.21
C THR A 61 3.03 -6.28 17.69
N LEU A 62 2.87 -5.21 18.48
CA LEU A 62 3.46 -3.90 18.19
C LEU A 62 4.97 -4.01 17.90
N ARG A 63 5.68 -4.93 18.57
CA ARG A 63 7.11 -5.17 18.34
C ARG A 63 7.41 -5.58 16.89
N HIS A 64 6.59 -6.46 16.31
CA HIS A 64 6.75 -6.89 14.92
C HIS A 64 6.52 -5.74 13.95
N VAL A 65 5.61 -4.82 14.28
CA VAL A 65 5.38 -3.63 13.47
C VAL A 65 6.53 -2.62 13.61
N THR A 66 7.04 -2.39 14.82
CA THR A 66 8.17 -1.47 15.05
C THR A 66 9.47 -1.98 14.45
N ASN A 67 9.68 -3.30 14.39
CA ASN A 67 10.84 -3.92 13.76
C ASN A 67 10.75 -3.92 12.22
N GLY A 68 9.58 -3.60 11.67
CA GLY A 68 9.33 -3.66 10.23
C GLY A 68 9.03 -5.07 9.70
N ASP A 69 8.84 -6.06 10.58
CA ASP A 69 8.47 -7.43 10.22
C ASP A 69 7.06 -7.47 9.59
N VAL A 70 6.18 -6.54 9.99
CA VAL A 70 4.81 -6.41 9.49
C VAL A 70 4.46 -4.93 9.28
N ARG A 71 3.66 -4.62 8.25
CA ARG A 71 3.06 -3.28 8.03
C ARG A 71 1.54 -3.35 8.14
N VAL A 72 0.96 -2.39 8.84
CA VAL A 72 -0.49 -2.30 9.02
C VAL A 72 -1.05 -1.18 8.15
N PHE A 73 -2.17 -1.44 7.50
CA PHE A 73 -2.86 -0.48 6.63
C PHE A 73 -4.30 -0.33 7.07
N ARG A 74 -4.84 0.87 6.99
CA ARG A 74 -6.27 1.12 7.07
C ARG A 74 -6.87 1.16 5.66
N ARG A 75 -7.99 0.48 5.45
CA ARG A 75 -8.77 0.65 4.23
C ARG A 75 -9.52 1.99 4.30
N LYS A 76 -9.58 2.72 3.19
CA LYS A 76 -10.47 3.88 3.05
C LYS A 76 -11.90 3.39 3.30
N GLN A 77 -12.58 3.89 4.32
CA GLN A 77 -14.01 3.65 4.46
C GLN A 77 -14.71 4.35 3.27
N ARG A 78 -15.59 3.61 2.59
CA ARG A 78 -16.54 4.21 1.65
C ARG A 78 -17.65 4.78 2.52
N ASP A 79 -17.81 6.10 2.51
CA ASP A 79 -19.10 6.74 2.84
C ASP A 79 -20.17 6.31 1.81
#